data_AF-A0A950H3N8-F1
#
_entry.id   AF-A0A950H3N8-F1
#
_cell.length_a   1.000
_cell.length_b   1.000
_cell.length_c   1.000
_cell.angle_alpha   90.00
_cell.angle_beta   90.00
_cell.angle_gamma   90.00
#
_symmetry.space_group_name_H-M   'P 1'
#
loop_
_entity.id
_entity.type
_entity.pdbx_description
1 polymer ?
#
loop_
_entity_poly.entity_id
_entity_poly.type
_entity_poly.pdbx_seq_one_letter_code
_entity_poly.pdbx_strand_id
1 'polypeptide(L)'
;MSIARAIGYRWFERGPRYWEMRFTWAELTGRFGLAAALINWGDGERWSLQLHLGWPSIFIKLPFLPPREPKDDMMDKWGFSVCTDSWAEIHLNWGAKTKIVAMPWQWAFIRRSTLAPDGRQWIHELAASRIPRDKPPLGTPNVDWWFFKDAPRWTATLPYRYVLKTGEVQERQATIGMEESEWRWRWFKWCPFPRKVVRAIDVTFDEEVGERTGSWKGGVLGCGYTMRRDETPEECLYRMQSERIFR
;
A
#
# COMPACT_ATOMS: atom_id res chain seq x y z
N MET A 1 -23.27 2.13 -43.44
CA MET A 1 -22.87 0.98 -42.59
C MET A 1 -21.65 1.41 -41.80
N SER A 2 -21.66 1.43 -40.46
CA SER A 2 -20.51 1.94 -39.70
C SER A 2 -19.32 0.98 -39.83
N ILE A 3 -18.10 1.53 -39.90
CA ILE A 3 -16.82 0.78 -39.94
C ILE A 3 -16.76 -0.27 -38.81
N ALA A 4 -17.36 0.03 -37.66
CA ALA A 4 -17.47 -0.89 -36.53
C ALA A 4 -18.24 -2.18 -36.83
N ARG A 5 -19.33 -2.11 -37.62
CA ARG A 5 -20.08 -3.30 -38.04
C ARG A 5 -19.32 -4.10 -39.10
N ALA A 6 -18.53 -3.45 -39.96
CA ALA A 6 -17.73 -4.13 -40.97
C ALA A 6 -16.55 -4.92 -40.36
N ILE A 7 -15.94 -4.39 -39.29
CA ILE A 7 -14.81 -5.02 -38.59
C ILE A 7 -15.28 -5.94 -37.44
N GLY A 8 -16.55 -5.84 -37.04
CA GLY A 8 -17.16 -6.74 -36.05
C GLY A 8 -16.67 -6.51 -34.61
N TYR A 9 -16.35 -5.27 -34.25
CA TYR A 9 -15.95 -4.94 -32.88
C TYR A 9 -17.07 -4.26 -32.08
N ARG A 10 -17.05 -4.44 -30.76
CA ARG A 10 -17.88 -3.71 -29.80
C ARG A 10 -16.97 -2.86 -28.92
N TRP A 11 -17.30 -1.57 -28.83
CA TRP A 11 -16.60 -0.61 -27.98
C TRP A 11 -17.32 -0.49 -26.64
N PHE A 12 -16.56 -0.51 -25.54
CA PHE A 12 -17.06 -0.30 -24.19
C PHE A 12 -16.22 0.79 -23.53
N GLU A 13 -16.89 1.83 -23.06
CA GLU A 13 -16.28 2.87 -22.24
C GLU A 13 -16.56 2.55 -20.77
N ARG A 14 -15.51 2.36 -19.99
CA ARG A 14 -15.58 1.94 -18.59
C ARG A 14 -15.11 3.02 -17.61
N GLY A 15 -14.61 4.15 -18.15
CA GLY A 15 -14.14 5.32 -17.40
C GLY A 15 -13.17 6.17 -18.23
N PRO A 16 -12.74 7.34 -17.71
CA PRO A 16 -11.98 8.35 -18.47
C PRO A 16 -10.59 7.90 -18.93
N ARG A 17 -10.06 6.80 -18.38
CA ARG A 17 -8.75 6.20 -18.76
C ARG A 17 -8.84 4.71 -19.04
N TYR A 18 -10.05 4.16 -19.14
CA TYR A 18 -10.24 2.73 -19.34
C TYR A 18 -11.31 2.49 -20.40
N TRP A 19 -10.85 2.03 -21.55
CA TRP A 19 -11.69 1.58 -22.66
C TRP A 19 -11.36 0.14 -23.01
N GLU A 20 -12.32 -0.50 -23.66
CA GLU A 20 -12.26 -1.91 -24.02
C GLU A 20 -12.88 -2.09 -25.42
N MET A 21 -12.14 -2.77 -26.31
CA MET A 21 -12.62 -3.17 -27.62
C MET A 21 -12.66 -4.70 -27.68
N ARG A 22 -13.85 -5.25 -27.89
CA ARG A 22 -14.04 -6.70 -28.05
C ARG A 22 -14.28 -7.06 -29.50
N PHE A 23 -13.47 -7.96 -30.00
CA PHE A 23 -13.62 -8.65 -31.27
C PHE A 23 -14.04 -10.10 -31.00
N THR A 24 -14.47 -10.79 -32.05
CA THR A 24 -14.74 -12.24 -31.96
C THR A 24 -13.49 -13.04 -31.61
N TRP A 25 -12.32 -12.59 -32.07
CA TRP A 25 -11.02 -13.27 -31.94
C TRP A 25 -10.05 -12.62 -30.94
N ALA A 26 -10.31 -11.39 -30.49
CA ALA A 26 -9.44 -10.69 -29.55
C ALA A 26 -10.19 -9.69 -28.67
N GLU A 27 -9.55 -9.27 -27.59
CA GLU A 27 -9.95 -8.14 -26.76
C GLU A 27 -8.78 -7.20 -26.57
N LEU A 28 -9.00 -5.89 -26.70
CA LEU A 28 -8.01 -4.86 -26.46
C LEU A 28 -8.49 -3.99 -25.32
N THR A 29 -7.62 -3.73 -24.34
CA THR A 29 -7.93 -2.83 -23.23
C THR A 29 -6.90 -1.73 -23.13
N GLY A 30 -7.39 -0.49 -22.94
CA GLY A 30 -6.58 0.72 -22.87
C GLY A 30 -5.84 0.89 -21.55
N ARG A 31 -5.08 -0.11 -21.10
CA ARG A 31 -4.28 -0.06 -19.86
C ARG A 31 -2.79 -0.07 -20.16
N PHE A 32 -2.01 0.57 -19.28
CA PHE A 32 -0.56 0.43 -19.29
C PHE A 32 -0.12 -0.78 -18.46
N GLY A 33 0.93 -1.49 -18.89
CA GLY A 33 1.43 -2.67 -18.19
C GLY A 33 2.40 -3.50 -19.02
N LEU A 34 2.90 -4.56 -18.40
CA LEU A 34 3.81 -5.51 -19.02
C LEU A 34 3.42 -6.94 -18.64
N ALA A 35 3.01 -7.75 -19.61
CA ALA A 35 2.63 -9.14 -19.42
C ALA A 35 2.75 -9.94 -20.72
N ALA A 36 3.12 -11.21 -20.57
CA ALA A 36 2.99 -12.19 -21.63
C ALA A 36 2.52 -13.48 -20.96
N ALA A 37 1.26 -13.85 -21.19
CA ALA A 37 0.69 -15.00 -20.51
C ALA A 37 -0.38 -15.71 -21.33
N LEU A 38 -0.41 -17.02 -21.22
CA LEU A 38 -1.51 -17.88 -21.64
C LEU A 38 -2.48 -18.00 -20.46
N ILE A 39 -3.72 -17.60 -20.64
CA ILE A 39 -4.76 -17.55 -19.61
C ILE A 39 -5.88 -18.50 -19.99
N ASN A 40 -6.30 -19.33 -19.04
CA ASN A 40 -7.53 -20.09 -19.10
C ASN A 40 -8.51 -19.49 -18.09
N TRP A 41 -9.58 -18.88 -18.60
CA TRP A 41 -10.54 -18.12 -17.82
C TRP A 41 -11.50 -18.98 -16.97
N GLY A 42 -11.58 -20.29 -17.23
CA GLY A 42 -12.52 -21.17 -16.53
C GLY A 42 -13.93 -21.15 -17.11
N ASP A 43 -14.87 -21.86 -16.49
CA ASP A 43 -16.32 -21.81 -16.77
C ASP A 43 -16.72 -21.96 -18.26
N GLY A 44 -16.01 -22.80 -19.00
CA GLY A 44 -16.25 -23.02 -20.43
C GLY A 44 -15.74 -21.91 -21.35
N GLU A 45 -15.12 -20.86 -20.81
CA GLU A 45 -14.39 -19.86 -21.57
C GLU A 45 -13.08 -20.45 -22.13
N ARG A 46 -12.71 -19.99 -23.33
CA ARG A 46 -11.54 -20.51 -24.06
C ARG A 46 -10.27 -19.78 -23.65
N TRP A 47 -9.16 -20.47 -23.87
CA TRP A 47 -7.81 -19.93 -23.72
C TRP A 47 -7.62 -18.59 -24.42
N SER A 48 -6.86 -17.71 -23.78
CA SER A 48 -6.46 -16.42 -24.34
C SER A 48 -4.97 -16.20 -24.16
N LEU A 49 -4.28 -15.73 -25.20
CA LEU A 49 -2.93 -15.21 -25.11
C LEU A 49 -2.99 -13.71 -24.78
N GLN A 50 -2.58 -13.35 -23.57
CA GLN A 50 -2.34 -11.98 -23.16
C GLN A 50 -0.97 -11.53 -23.63
N LEU A 51 -0.92 -10.44 -24.40
CA LEU A 51 0.27 -9.67 -24.74
C LEU A 51 0.05 -8.23 -24.30
N HIS A 52 0.88 -7.76 -23.39
CA HIS A 52 0.82 -6.40 -22.86
C HIS A 52 2.24 -5.85 -22.85
N LEU A 53 2.55 -4.94 -23.76
CA LEU A 53 3.89 -4.37 -23.94
C LEU A 53 3.80 -2.85 -23.89
N GLY A 54 3.67 -2.29 -22.69
CA GLY A 54 3.42 -0.87 -22.51
C GLY A 54 1.94 -0.57 -22.63
N TRP A 55 1.40 -0.44 -23.85
CA TRP A 55 -0.02 -0.17 -24.12
C TRP A 55 -0.35 -0.53 -25.58
N PRO A 56 -1.52 -1.11 -25.89
CA PRO A 56 -2.58 -1.59 -25.00
C PRO A 56 -2.30 -3.03 -24.47
N SER A 57 -3.19 -3.56 -23.62
CA SER A 57 -3.21 -5.00 -23.31
C SER A 57 -4.10 -5.70 -24.33
N ILE A 58 -3.55 -6.70 -25.02
CA ILE A 58 -4.21 -7.47 -26.07
C ILE A 58 -4.42 -8.90 -25.56
N PHE A 59 -5.63 -9.42 -25.68
CA PHE A 59 -5.98 -10.80 -25.38
C PHE A 59 -6.44 -11.48 -26.68
N ILE A 60 -5.66 -12.39 -27.21
CA ILE A 60 -5.99 -13.15 -28.43
C ILE A 60 -6.64 -14.45 -28.01
N LYS A 61 -7.87 -14.70 -28.44
CA LYS A 61 -8.58 -15.95 -28.14
C LYS A 61 -7.96 -17.09 -28.95
N LEU A 62 -7.70 -18.22 -28.30
CA LEU A 62 -7.08 -19.40 -28.88
C LEU A 62 -8.09 -20.56 -28.91
N PRO A 63 -9.03 -20.57 -29.87
CA PRO A 63 -10.13 -21.52 -29.91
C PRO A 63 -9.72 -22.97 -30.16
N PHE A 64 -8.48 -23.20 -30.62
CA PHE A 64 -7.94 -24.50 -30.98
C PHE A 64 -7.29 -25.23 -29.79
N LEU A 65 -7.09 -24.56 -28.64
CA LEU A 65 -6.60 -25.20 -27.44
C LEU A 65 -7.76 -25.92 -26.71
N PRO A 66 -7.53 -27.13 -26.18
CA PRO A 66 -8.58 -27.91 -25.53
C PRO A 66 -9.08 -27.19 -24.27
N PRO A 67 -10.39 -27.18 -23.98
CA PRO A 67 -10.90 -26.63 -22.75
C PRO A 67 -10.29 -27.37 -21.56
N ARG A 68 -10.08 -26.65 -20.47
CA ARG A 68 -9.52 -27.19 -19.24
C ARG A 68 -10.25 -26.54 -18.08
N GLU A 69 -10.72 -27.35 -17.13
CA GLU A 69 -11.24 -26.82 -15.88
C GLU A 69 -10.08 -26.38 -14.99
N PRO A 70 -10.09 -25.14 -14.47
CA PRO A 70 -9.14 -24.72 -13.46
C PRO A 70 -9.26 -25.63 -12.23
N LYS A 71 -8.14 -25.86 -11.53
CA LYS A 71 -8.14 -26.73 -10.35
C LYS A 71 -8.84 -26.13 -9.13
N ASP A 72 -8.90 -24.80 -9.08
CA ASP A 72 -9.43 -24.00 -7.97
C ASP A 72 -10.35 -22.89 -8.56
N ASP A 73 -11.04 -22.11 -7.71
CA ASP A 73 -11.87 -20.95 -8.11
C ASP A 73 -11.07 -19.80 -8.78
N MET A 74 -9.80 -20.03 -9.10
CA MET A 74 -8.91 -19.08 -9.75
C MET A 74 -8.54 -19.54 -11.16
N MET A 75 -8.53 -18.60 -12.10
CA MET A 75 -8.07 -18.80 -13.47
C MET A 75 -6.65 -19.42 -13.55
N ASP A 76 -6.48 -20.34 -14.50
CA ASP A 76 -5.22 -21.03 -14.75
C ASP A 76 -4.34 -20.13 -15.66
N LYS A 77 -3.14 -19.71 -15.22
CA LYS A 77 -2.30 -18.75 -15.96
C LYS A 77 -0.87 -19.25 -16.11
N TRP A 78 -0.30 -19.13 -17.31
CA TRP A 78 1.10 -19.45 -17.60
C TRP A 78 1.81 -18.27 -18.22
N GLY A 79 2.96 -17.88 -17.68
CA GLY A 79 3.73 -16.73 -18.16
C GLY A 79 3.93 -15.70 -17.07
N PHE A 80 4.07 -14.43 -17.43
CA PHE A 80 4.36 -13.38 -16.46
C PHE A 80 3.49 -12.15 -16.62
N SER A 81 3.37 -11.39 -15.53
CA SER A 81 2.83 -10.04 -15.52
C SER A 81 3.51 -9.19 -14.46
N VAL A 82 3.76 -7.92 -14.76
CA VAL A 82 4.22 -6.93 -13.78
C VAL A 82 3.00 -6.30 -13.13
N CYS A 83 3.01 -6.17 -11.80
CA CYS A 83 1.96 -5.48 -11.05
C CYS A 83 1.84 -4.04 -11.55
N THR A 84 0.70 -3.69 -12.15
CA THR A 84 0.49 -2.40 -12.84
C THR A 84 0.45 -1.21 -11.90
N ASP A 85 0.12 -1.43 -10.63
CA ASP A 85 -0.04 -0.36 -9.64
C ASP A 85 1.31 0.06 -9.05
N SER A 86 2.19 -0.90 -8.80
CA SER A 86 3.49 -0.66 -8.15
C SER A 86 4.68 -0.70 -9.11
N TRP A 87 4.56 -1.40 -10.25
CA TRP A 87 5.67 -1.78 -11.13
C TRP A 87 6.86 -2.43 -10.39
N ALA A 88 6.62 -2.90 -9.18
CA ALA A 88 7.65 -3.31 -8.23
C ALA A 88 7.69 -4.82 -8.03
N GLU A 89 6.80 -5.56 -8.69
CA GLU A 89 6.63 -6.99 -8.51
C GLU A 89 6.33 -7.65 -9.86
N ILE A 90 6.96 -8.79 -10.12
CA ILE A 90 6.66 -9.66 -11.25
C ILE A 90 5.98 -10.93 -10.74
N HIS A 91 4.84 -11.25 -11.31
CA HIS A 91 4.09 -12.47 -11.05
C HIS A 91 4.49 -13.48 -12.12
N LEU A 92 5.10 -14.58 -11.72
CA LEU A 92 5.41 -15.72 -12.57
C LEU A 92 4.37 -16.80 -12.32
N ASN A 93 3.63 -17.20 -13.34
CA ASN A 93 2.46 -18.06 -13.23
C ASN A 93 2.72 -19.39 -13.97
N TRP A 94 2.32 -20.51 -13.35
CA TRP A 94 2.40 -21.87 -13.90
C TRP A 94 1.13 -22.65 -13.56
N GLY A 95 0.04 -22.33 -14.26
CA GLY A 95 -1.30 -22.82 -13.97
C GLY A 95 -1.83 -22.18 -12.69
N ALA A 96 -2.30 -23.00 -11.75
CA ALA A 96 -2.78 -22.56 -10.43
C ALA A 96 -1.68 -22.00 -9.51
N LYS A 97 -0.40 -22.14 -9.86
CA LYS A 97 0.72 -21.67 -9.02
C LYS A 97 1.23 -20.33 -9.48
N THR A 98 1.42 -19.41 -8.53
CA THR A 98 2.03 -18.10 -8.78
C THR A 98 3.21 -17.89 -7.84
N LYS A 99 4.36 -17.46 -8.39
CA LYS A 99 5.48 -16.92 -7.62
C LYS A 99 5.57 -15.41 -7.87
N ILE A 100 5.44 -14.65 -6.79
CA ILE A 100 5.67 -13.21 -6.83
C ILE A 100 7.14 -12.96 -6.51
N VAL A 101 7.81 -12.24 -7.40
CA VAL A 101 9.20 -11.82 -7.23
C VAL A 101 9.26 -10.30 -7.18
N ALA A 102 9.78 -9.81 -6.06
CA ALA A 102 10.07 -8.40 -5.84
C ALA A 102 11.13 -7.89 -6.81
N MET A 103 10.87 -6.75 -7.45
CA MET A 103 11.84 -6.06 -8.29
C MET A 103 12.93 -5.38 -7.45
N PRO A 104 14.09 -5.07 -8.05
CA PRO A 104 15.22 -4.43 -7.34
C PRO A 104 14.85 -3.10 -6.68
N TRP A 105 13.94 -2.34 -7.29
CA TRP A 105 13.45 -1.04 -6.85
C TRP A 105 12.20 -1.09 -5.97
N GLN A 106 11.72 -2.28 -5.57
CA GLN A 106 10.63 -2.36 -4.60
C GLN A 106 11.06 -1.71 -3.28
N TRP A 107 10.22 -0.83 -2.73
CA TRP A 107 10.49 -0.23 -1.43
C TRP A 107 10.47 -1.31 -0.35
N ALA A 108 11.59 -1.45 0.34
CA ALA A 108 11.76 -2.30 1.50
C ALA A 108 11.92 -1.42 2.74
N PHE A 109 11.20 -1.77 3.80
CA PHE A 109 11.34 -1.14 5.10
C PHE A 109 12.76 -1.38 5.63
N ILE A 110 13.39 -0.33 6.15
CA ILE A 110 14.73 -0.38 6.72
C ILE A 110 14.68 -0.26 8.23
N ARG A 111 14.00 0.79 8.72
CA ARG A 111 13.93 1.09 10.15
C ARG A 111 12.73 1.96 10.49
N ARG A 112 12.31 1.87 11.74
CA ARG A 112 11.44 2.84 12.41
C ARG A 112 12.27 3.59 13.44
N SER A 113 11.94 4.84 13.66
CA SER A 113 12.60 5.70 14.63
C SER A 113 11.56 6.47 15.40
N THR A 114 11.79 6.67 16.69
CA THR A 114 10.97 7.53 17.56
C THR A 114 11.81 8.70 18.02
N LEU A 115 11.20 9.87 18.16
CA LEU A 115 11.92 11.04 18.68
C LEU A 115 12.16 10.84 20.18
N ALA A 116 13.41 11.03 20.63
CA ALA A 116 13.80 10.92 22.03
C ALA A 116 13.19 12.05 22.87
N PRO A 117 13.06 11.91 24.21
CA PRO A 117 12.37 12.89 25.05
C PRO A 117 12.95 14.31 25.00
N ASP A 118 14.21 14.45 24.60
CA ASP A 118 14.87 15.74 24.41
C ASP A 118 14.37 16.53 23.18
N GLY A 119 13.56 15.90 22.32
CA GLY A 119 13.05 16.46 21.08
C GLY A 119 14.11 16.69 20.00
N ARG A 120 15.34 16.19 20.18
CA ARG A 120 16.50 16.47 19.31
C ARG A 120 17.07 15.21 18.70
N GLN A 121 17.10 14.11 19.44
CA GLN A 121 17.68 12.86 18.99
C GLN A 121 16.62 11.87 18.52
N TRP A 122 16.99 10.99 17.59
CA TRP A 122 16.14 9.88 17.16
C TRP A 122 16.65 8.58 17.76
N ILE A 123 15.73 7.82 18.37
CA ILE A 123 15.94 6.44 18.80
C ILE A 123 15.55 5.56 17.62
N HIS A 124 16.42 4.63 17.21
CA HIS A 124 16.17 3.80 16.03
C HIS A 124 15.91 2.35 16.43
N GLU A 125 14.82 1.78 15.90
CA GLU A 125 14.55 0.35 15.92
C GLU A 125 15.49 -0.31 14.91
N LEU A 126 16.39 -1.16 15.39
CA LEU A 126 17.16 -2.02 14.50
C LEU A 126 16.29 -3.21 14.10
N ALA A 127 16.17 -3.45 12.79
CA ALA A 127 15.45 -4.59 12.24
C ALA A 127 16.11 -5.92 12.66
N ALA A 128 15.73 -6.44 13.84
CA ALA A 128 15.79 -7.81 14.36
C ALA A 128 16.99 -8.71 13.98
N SER A 129 18.14 -8.16 13.62
CA SER A 129 19.31 -8.92 13.21
C SER A 129 20.54 -8.44 13.97
N ARG A 130 20.83 -9.20 15.05
CA ARG A 130 22.13 -9.32 15.73
C ARG A 130 22.45 -8.38 16.90
N ILE A 131 21.52 -8.12 17.81
CA ILE A 131 21.92 -7.71 19.17
C ILE A 131 21.51 -8.80 20.15
N PRO A 132 22.47 -9.51 20.79
CA PRO A 132 22.18 -10.37 21.93
C PRO A 132 21.46 -9.55 23.01
N ARG A 133 20.41 -10.13 23.60
CA ARG A 133 19.54 -9.53 24.63
C ARG A 133 20.31 -8.86 25.78
N ASP A 134 21.55 -9.29 25.98
CA ASP A 134 22.42 -9.07 27.12
C ASP A 134 23.44 -7.93 26.92
N LYS A 135 23.48 -7.27 25.75
CA LYS A 135 24.38 -6.12 25.52
C LYS A 135 23.74 -5.01 24.65
N PRO A 136 22.94 -4.10 25.23
CA PRO A 136 22.59 -2.88 24.51
C PRO A 136 23.88 -2.08 24.23
N PRO A 137 24.11 -1.59 23.00
CA PRO A 137 25.33 -0.89 22.66
C PRO A 137 25.41 0.44 23.45
N LEU A 138 26.49 0.60 24.22
CA LEU A 138 26.85 1.87 24.83
C LEU A 138 27.11 2.92 23.72
N GLY A 139 26.36 4.03 23.74
CA GLY A 139 26.70 5.23 22.97
C GLY A 139 25.95 5.47 21.66
N THR A 140 24.98 4.63 21.28
CA THR A 140 23.94 4.96 20.29
C THR A 140 22.58 4.47 20.78
N PRO A 141 21.47 5.19 20.62
CA PRO A 141 20.15 4.77 21.11
C PRO A 141 19.51 3.72 20.16
N ASN A 142 20.30 2.75 19.72
CA ASN A 142 19.84 1.63 18.92
C ASN A 142 19.45 0.51 19.90
N VAL A 143 18.15 0.24 20.00
CA VAL A 143 17.59 -0.69 20.98
C VAL A 143 16.83 -1.81 20.26
N ASP A 144 16.88 -3.03 20.83
CA ASP A 144 16.05 -4.15 20.38
C ASP A 144 14.55 -3.81 20.57
N TRP A 145 13.65 -4.45 19.82
CA TRP A 145 12.23 -4.12 19.75
C TRP A 145 11.54 -4.05 21.13
N TRP A 146 11.90 -4.97 22.03
CA TRP A 146 11.37 -5.00 23.40
C TRP A 146 11.69 -3.73 24.18
N PHE A 147 12.91 -3.21 24.02
CA PHE A 147 13.34 -1.96 24.63
C PHE A 147 12.86 -0.76 23.82
N PHE A 148 12.73 -0.87 22.49
CA PHE A 148 12.23 0.19 21.63
C PHE A 148 10.77 0.54 21.95
N LYS A 149 9.94 -0.47 22.22
CA LYS A 149 8.52 -0.29 22.56
C LYS A 149 8.33 0.51 23.85
N ASP A 150 9.16 0.25 24.85
CA ASP A 150 9.08 0.87 26.17
C ASP A 150 10.06 2.04 26.33
N ALA A 151 10.79 2.40 25.26
CA ALA A 151 11.74 3.50 25.29
C ALA A 151 10.99 4.82 25.55
N PRO A 152 11.50 5.67 26.45
CA PRO A 152 10.98 7.02 26.59
C PRO A 152 11.02 7.73 25.24
N ARG A 153 9.87 8.26 24.82
CA ARG A 153 9.70 9.01 23.57
C ARG A 153 9.25 10.43 23.88
N TRP A 154 9.60 11.35 23.00
CA TRP A 154 9.03 12.68 23.02
C TRP A 154 7.51 12.56 22.89
N THR A 155 6.81 13.18 23.83
CA THR A 155 5.37 13.32 23.80
C THR A 155 4.96 14.75 24.10
N ALA A 156 3.87 15.19 23.46
CA ALA A 156 3.21 16.44 23.78
C ALA A 156 1.72 16.19 23.92
N THR A 157 1.09 16.76 24.95
CA THR A 157 -0.36 16.67 25.14
C THR A 157 -0.99 17.98 24.74
N LEU A 158 -1.92 17.94 23.78
CA LEU A 158 -2.55 19.10 23.18
C LEU A 158 -4.07 18.93 23.14
N PRO A 159 -4.85 20.02 23.25
CA PRO A 159 -6.29 19.94 23.09
C PRO A 159 -6.67 19.54 21.65
N TYR A 160 -7.62 18.63 21.54
CA TYR A 160 -8.14 18.11 20.28
C TYR A 160 -9.65 18.31 20.22
N ARG A 161 -10.11 19.02 19.18
CA ARG A 161 -11.52 19.26 18.94
C ARG A 161 -11.98 18.50 17.71
N TYR A 162 -13.01 17.67 17.86
CA TYR A 162 -13.65 16.95 16.76
C TYR A 162 -15.11 17.38 16.65
N VAL A 163 -15.59 17.60 15.42
CA VAL A 163 -16.99 17.97 15.16
C VAL A 163 -17.67 16.81 14.44
N LEU A 164 -18.69 16.24 15.07
CA LEU A 164 -19.49 15.18 14.49
C LEU A 164 -20.33 15.70 13.31
N LYS A 165 -20.80 14.80 12.46
CA LYS A 165 -21.76 15.13 11.39
C LYS A 165 -23.06 15.74 11.93
N THR A 166 -23.41 15.41 13.17
CA THR A 166 -24.56 16.00 13.89
C THR A 166 -24.32 17.45 14.30
N GLY A 167 -23.07 17.94 14.24
CA GLY A 167 -22.64 19.24 14.73
C GLY A 167 -22.19 19.25 16.20
N GLU A 168 -22.35 18.12 16.91
CA GLU A 168 -21.85 17.98 18.28
C GLU A 168 -20.32 18.02 18.32
N VAL A 169 -19.77 18.71 19.31
CA VAL A 169 -18.34 18.92 19.48
C VAL A 169 -17.83 18.00 20.57
N GLN A 170 -16.83 17.18 20.24
CA GLN A 170 -16.07 16.37 21.19
C GLN A 170 -14.74 17.07 21.49
N GLU A 171 -14.50 17.40 22.75
CA GLU A 171 -13.23 17.97 23.24
C GLU A 171 -12.45 16.90 23.99
N ARG A 172 -11.20 16.67 23.58
CA ARG A 172 -10.30 15.63 24.11
C ARG A 172 -8.90 16.16 24.33
N GLN A 173 -8.10 15.43 25.10
CA GLN A 173 -6.66 15.60 25.15
C GLN A 173 -5.99 14.57 24.24
N ALA A 174 -5.24 15.05 23.25
CA ALA A 174 -4.44 14.21 22.37
C ALA A 174 -2.99 14.24 22.81
N THR A 175 -2.48 13.10 23.25
CA THR A 175 -1.04 12.87 23.46
C THR A 175 -0.42 12.40 22.16
N ILE A 176 0.46 13.22 21.58
CA ILE A 176 1.15 12.93 20.33
C ILE A 176 2.59 12.49 20.61
N GLY A 177 3.06 11.48 19.88
CA GLY A 177 4.48 11.14 19.74
C GLY A 177 4.92 11.24 18.28
N MET A 178 6.22 11.34 18.01
CA MET A 178 6.73 11.48 16.65
C MET A 178 7.48 10.22 16.21
N GLU A 179 7.13 9.71 15.03
CA GLU A 179 7.74 8.54 14.41
C GLU A 179 8.29 8.86 13.01
N GLU A 180 9.39 8.22 12.65
CA GLU A 180 10.00 8.27 11.33
C GLU A 180 10.23 6.86 10.81
N SER A 181 9.74 6.57 9.60
CA SER A 181 9.99 5.30 8.90
C SER A 181 10.84 5.53 7.65
N GLU A 182 11.91 4.76 7.52
CA GLU A 182 12.82 4.81 6.37
C GLU A 182 12.63 3.58 5.47
N TRP A 183 12.48 3.84 4.18
CA TRP A 183 12.35 2.86 3.12
C TRP A 183 13.46 3.07 2.08
N ARG A 184 14.01 1.96 1.57
CA ARG A 184 15.00 1.96 0.49
C ARG A 184 14.65 0.91 -0.55
N TRP A 185 15.21 1.02 -1.75
CA TRP A 185 15.07 -0.01 -2.75
C TRP A 185 15.66 -1.34 -2.29
N ARG A 186 14.91 -2.43 -2.51
CA ARG A 186 15.16 -3.75 -1.92
C ARG A 186 16.56 -4.29 -2.20
N TRP A 187 17.08 -4.08 -3.41
CA TRP A 187 18.43 -4.57 -3.79
C TRP A 187 19.53 -3.52 -3.55
N PHE A 188 19.15 -2.25 -3.39
CA PHE A 188 20.06 -1.13 -3.24
C PHE A 188 19.99 -0.51 -1.84
N LYS A 189 19.73 -1.34 -0.81
CA LYS A 189 19.64 -0.87 0.59
C LYS A 189 20.93 -0.21 1.08
N TRP A 190 22.06 -0.61 0.51
CA TRP A 190 23.40 -0.06 0.81
C TRP A 190 23.62 1.32 0.18
N CYS A 191 22.88 1.69 -0.87
CA CYS A 191 22.98 3.01 -1.48
C CYS A 191 22.26 4.06 -0.61
N PRO A 192 22.81 5.27 -0.47
CA PRO A 192 22.14 6.37 0.24
C PRO A 192 20.93 6.93 -0.53
N PHE A 193 20.88 6.70 -1.83
CA PHE A 193 19.78 7.06 -2.72
C PHE A 193 19.46 5.87 -3.64
N PRO A 194 18.18 5.58 -3.90
CA PRO A 194 16.98 6.30 -3.47
C PRO A 194 16.49 5.91 -2.08
N ARG A 195 16.01 6.92 -1.35
CA ARG A 195 15.54 6.82 0.04
C ARG A 195 14.21 7.55 0.19
N LYS A 196 13.24 6.89 0.81
CA LYS A 196 11.95 7.46 1.18
C LYS A 196 11.86 7.49 2.71
N VAL A 197 11.77 8.70 3.26
CA VAL A 197 11.58 8.93 4.70
C VAL A 197 10.17 9.47 4.89
N VAL A 198 9.40 8.82 5.75
CA VAL A 198 8.03 9.23 6.09
C VAL A 198 7.99 9.53 7.57
N ARG A 199 7.55 10.74 7.92
CA ARG A 199 7.31 11.15 9.31
C ARG A 199 5.82 11.12 9.60
N ALA A 200 5.46 10.70 10.81
CA ALA A 200 4.09 10.64 11.27
C ALA A 200 4.02 10.96 12.76
N ILE A 201 2.88 11.49 13.19
CA ILE A 201 2.53 11.56 14.60
C ILE A 201 1.74 10.29 14.97
N ASP A 202 2.06 9.70 16.11
CA ASP A 202 1.26 8.70 16.80
C ASP A 202 0.41 9.41 17.84
N VAL A 203 -0.91 9.41 17.66
CA VAL A 203 -1.86 10.16 18.49
C VAL A 203 -2.60 9.18 19.39
N THR A 204 -2.60 9.44 20.69
CA THR A 204 -3.40 8.72 21.68
C THR A 204 -4.33 9.71 22.36
N PHE A 205 -5.64 9.42 22.37
CA PHE A 205 -6.65 10.23 23.03
C PHE A 205 -6.90 9.73 24.45
N ASP A 206 -7.27 10.66 25.33
CA ASP A 206 -7.73 10.36 26.69
C ASP A 206 -9.07 9.61 26.71
N GLU A 207 -9.97 9.92 25.77
CA GLU A 207 -11.24 9.22 25.58
C GLU A 207 -11.52 8.93 24.10
N GLU A 208 -12.55 8.12 23.83
CA GLU A 208 -12.97 7.78 22.47
C GLU A 208 -13.36 9.03 21.64
N VAL A 209 -12.84 9.09 20.41
CA VAL A 209 -13.17 10.12 19.41
C VAL A 209 -13.88 9.48 18.20
N GLY A 210 -14.95 10.12 17.72
CA GLY A 210 -15.61 9.75 16.47
C GLY A 210 -17.13 9.61 16.56
N GLU A 211 -17.74 9.28 15.42
CA GLU A 211 -19.20 9.14 15.26
C GLU A 211 -19.82 8.00 16.08
N ARG A 212 -18.97 7.10 16.58
CA ARG A 212 -19.37 5.85 17.23
C ARG A 212 -18.96 5.77 18.69
N THR A 213 -18.47 6.88 19.26
CA THR A 213 -18.12 7.01 20.67
C THR A 213 -19.29 6.54 21.55
N GLY A 214 -19.01 5.64 22.50
CA GLY A 214 -20.02 5.08 23.40
C GLY A 214 -20.94 4.02 22.78
N SER A 215 -20.78 3.69 21.50
CA SER A 215 -21.46 2.54 20.89
C SER A 215 -20.68 1.25 21.14
N TRP A 216 -21.32 0.09 20.97
CA TRP A 216 -20.62 -1.21 21.09
C TRP A 216 -19.47 -1.40 20.09
N LYS A 217 -19.44 -0.64 18.99
CA LYS A 217 -18.31 -0.64 18.04
C LYS A 217 -17.20 0.34 18.44
N GLY A 218 -17.48 1.24 19.38
CA GLY A 218 -16.55 2.24 19.94
C GLY A 218 -16.15 3.33 18.96
N GLY A 219 -15.53 4.38 19.52
CA GLY A 219 -14.73 5.36 18.78
C GLY A 219 -13.27 4.94 18.63
N VAL A 220 -12.42 5.90 18.29
CA VAL A 220 -10.97 5.72 18.13
C VAL A 220 -10.24 6.26 19.37
N LEU A 221 -9.41 5.43 19.99
CA LEU A 221 -8.53 5.82 21.12
C LEU A 221 -7.12 6.20 20.67
N GLY A 222 -6.71 5.78 19.48
CA GLY A 222 -5.41 6.19 18.94
C GLY A 222 -5.31 5.96 17.45
N CYS A 223 -4.49 6.78 16.80
CA CYS A 223 -4.24 6.68 15.36
C CYS A 223 -2.93 7.34 14.95
N GLY A 224 -2.38 6.89 13.82
CA GLY A 224 -1.24 7.55 13.18
C GLY A 224 -1.68 8.56 12.14
N TYR A 225 -0.93 9.65 11.98
CA TYR A 225 -1.18 10.66 10.95
C TYR A 225 0.12 11.17 10.32
N THR A 226 0.22 11.08 8.98
CA THR A 226 1.44 11.44 8.25
C THR A 226 1.66 12.95 8.23
N MET A 227 2.87 13.37 8.59
CA MET A 227 3.31 14.76 8.57
C MET A 227 3.68 15.19 7.16
N ARG A 228 3.40 16.45 6.82
CA ARG A 228 3.91 17.10 5.61
C ARG A 228 5.38 17.46 5.79
N ARG A 229 6.02 17.80 4.67
CA ARG A 229 7.40 18.30 4.70
C ARG A 229 7.42 19.62 5.48
N ASP A 230 8.33 19.73 6.44
CA ASP A 230 8.58 20.91 7.27
C ASP A 230 7.42 21.31 8.22
N GLU A 231 6.42 20.44 8.41
CA GLU A 231 5.32 20.62 9.36
C GLU A 231 5.76 20.24 10.78
N THR A 232 5.37 21.02 11.80
CA THR A 232 5.60 20.62 13.20
C THR A 232 4.59 19.56 13.66
N PRO A 233 4.87 18.77 14.70
CA PRO A 233 3.89 17.81 15.23
C PRO A 233 2.57 18.46 15.65
N GLU A 234 2.61 19.68 16.19
CA GLU A 234 1.44 20.47 16.59
C GLU A 234 0.62 20.89 15.37
N GLU A 235 1.26 21.47 14.34
CA GLU A 235 0.62 21.85 13.08
C GLU A 235 -0.04 20.65 12.40
N CYS A 236 0.64 19.50 12.41
CA CYS A 236 0.13 18.24 11.89
C CYS A 236 -1.14 17.81 12.62
N LEU A 237 -1.19 17.95 13.96
CA LEU A 237 -2.38 17.65 14.75
C LEU A 237 -3.53 18.63 14.42
N TYR A 238 -3.26 19.92 14.28
CA TYR A 238 -4.28 20.90 13.90
C TYR A 238 -4.84 20.65 12.49
N ARG A 239 -3.98 20.27 11.54
CA ARG A 239 -4.43 19.84 10.22
C ARG A 239 -5.24 18.55 10.29
N MET A 240 -4.83 17.61 11.14
CA MET A 240 -5.58 16.38 11.36
C MET A 240 -6.99 16.66 11.86
N GLN A 241 -7.20 17.66 12.74
CA GLN A 241 -8.53 18.05 13.23
C GLN A 241 -9.48 18.48 12.10
N SER A 242 -8.97 19.09 11.02
CA SER A 242 -9.80 19.55 9.91
C SER A 242 -9.96 18.52 8.78
N GLU A 243 -8.93 17.72 8.52
CA GLU A 243 -8.92 16.77 7.39
C GLU A 243 -9.42 15.37 7.76
N ARG A 244 -9.26 14.93 9.02
CA ARG A 244 -9.57 13.55 9.43
C ARG A 244 -11.05 13.39 9.74
N ILE A 245 -11.65 12.35 9.17
CA ILE A 245 -13.00 11.90 9.52
C ILE A 245 -12.87 10.52 10.17
N PHE A 246 -13.29 10.41 11.43
CA PHE A 246 -13.40 9.15 12.14
C PHE A 246 -14.76 8.48 11.85
N ARG A 247 -14.75 7.16 11.68
CA ARG A 247 -15.92 6.36 11.31
C ARG A 247 -16.46 5.56 12.47
#